data_AF-A0AAW3TP78-F1
#
_entry.id   AF-A0AAW3TP78-F1
#
_cell.length_a   1.000
_cell.length_b   1.000
_cell.length_c   1.000
_cell.angle_alpha   90.00
_cell.angle_beta   90.00
_cell.angle_gamma   90.00
#
_symmetry.space_group_name_H-M   'P 1'
#
loop_
_entity.id
_entity.type
_entity.pdbx_description
1 polymer ?
#
loop_
_entity_poly.entity_id
_entity_poly.type
_entity_poly.pdbx_seq_one_letter_code
_entity_poly.pdbx_strand_id
1 'polypeptide(L)'
;MSASITPLRPAPPARPYNGTVCVMGTKATGFQVGHESASGNSWGNFSGPFANGVDAITTAFALNRDEYNGGCDVQICPDALADRDGVTARLRSDEGEF
;
A
#
# COMPACT_ATOMS: atom_id res chain seq x y z
N MET A 1 44.43 22.48 -2.91
CA MET A 1 42.97 22.26 -2.99
C MET A 1 42.71 20.84 -2.52
N SER A 2 42.15 20.66 -1.32
CA SER A 2 41.89 19.32 -0.74
C SER A 2 40.50 18.87 -1.18
N ALA A 3 40.39 17.79 -1.94
CA ALA A 3 39.12 17.22 -2.35
C ALA A 3 38.66 16.19 -1.30
N SER A 4 37.64 16.54 -0.54
CA SER A 4 36.93 15.59 0.33
C SER A 4 36.12 14.65 -0.56
N ILE A 5 36.56 13.39 -0.68
CA ILE A 5 35.77 12.31 -1.27
C ILE A 5 34.77 11.86 -0.21
N THR A 6 33.52 12.31 -0.32
CA THR A 6 32.42 11.72 0.44
C THR A 6 32.25 10.27 -0.03
N PRO A 7 32.36 9.25 0.83
CA PRO A 7 32.06 7.88 0.43
C PRO A 7 30.60 7.81 0.03
N LEU A 8 30.34 7.54 -1.26
CA LEU A 8 29.01 7.20 -1.74
C LEU A 8 28.57 5.95 -0.99
N ARG A 9 27.55 6.09 -0.14
CA ARG A 9 26.88 4.95 0.49
C ARG A 9 26.51 3.97 -0.64
N PRO A 10 26.93 2.70 -0.59
CA PRO A 10 26.55 1.74 -1.62
C PRO A 10 25.03 1.69 -1.70
N ALA A 11 24.50 1.75 -2.92
CA ALA A 11 23.07 1.59 -3.16
C ALA A 11 22.61 0.28 -2.51
N PRO A 12 21.47 0.26 -1.79
CA PRO A 12 20.94 -0.98 -1.28
C PRO A 12 20.77 -1.97 -2.45
N PRO A 13 21.05 -3.27 -2.24
CA PRO A 13 20.87 -4.27 -3.28
C PRO A 13 19.43 -4.19 -3.81
N ALA A 14 19.27 -4.27 -5.13
CA ALA A 14 17.96 -4.37 -5.75
C ALA A 14 17.21 -5.55 -5.14
N ARG A 15 16.07 -5.28 -4.51
CA ARG A 15 15.23 -6.33 -3.93
C ARG A 15 14.65 -7.16 -5.09
N PRO A 16 14.57 -8.50 -4.96
CA PRO A 16 13.85 -9.30 -5.94
C PRO A 16 12.40 -8.81 -6.00
N TYR A 17 11.91 -8.53 -7.20
CA TYR A 17 10.52 -8.12 -7.42
C TYR A 17 9.62 -9.34 -7.23
N ASN A 18 8.76 -9.27 -6.21
CA ASN A 18 7.87 -10.36 -5.83
C ASN A 18 6.45 -10.21 -6.42
N GLY A 19 6.20 -9.18 -7.23
CA GLY A 19 4.91 -8.88 -7.82
C GLY A 19 4.23 -7.64 -7.23
N THR A 20 2.92 -7.55 -7.42
CA THR A 20 2.11 -6.38 -7.01
C THR A 20 1.08 -6.79 -5.98
N VAL A 21 0.98 -6.08 -4.87
CA VAL A 21 -0.18 -6.15 -3.98
C VAL A 21 -1.16 -5.05 -4.39
N CYS A 22 -2.38 -5.43 -4.77
CA CYS A 22 -3.39 -4.52 -5.31
C CYS A 22 -4.56 -4.40 -4.34
N VAL A 23 -4.95 -3.16 -4.02
CA VAL A 23 -6.24 -2.83 -3.41
C VAL A 23 -7.23 -2.50 -4.53
N MET A 24 -8.35 -3.22 -4.58
CA MET A 24 -9.38 -3.12 -5.60
C MET A 24 -10.76 -2.96 -4.95
N GLY A 25 -11.77 -2.64 -5.76
CA GLY A 25 -13.15 -2.46 -5.31
C GLY A 25 -13.50 -1.01 -5.00
N THR A 26 -14.69 -0.82 -4.41
CA THR A 26 -15.30 0.49 -4.17
C THR A 26 -15.91 0.53 -2.77
N LYS A 27 -16.20 1.72 -2.25
CA LYS A 27 -16.92 1.86 -0.97
C LYS A 27 -18.29 1.17 -0.97
N ALA A 28 -18.97 1.13 -2.11
CA ALA A 28 -20.30 0.52 -2.21
C ALA A 28 -20.26 -1.01 -2.14
N THR A 29 -19.22 -1.63 -2.68
CA THR A 29 -19.06 -3.09 -2.75
C THR A 29 -18.10 -3.64 -1.69
N GLY A 30 -17.38 -2.77 -1.01
CA GLY A 30 -16.20 -3.10 -0.20
C GLY A 30 -14.93 -3.21 -1.04
N PHE A 31 -13.80 -3.07 -0.35
CA PHE A 31 -12.45 -3.14 -0.91
C PHE A 31 -11.86 -4.54 -0.73
N GLN A 32 -11.06 -5.00 -1.67
CA GLN A 32 -10.36 -6.28 -1.59
C GLN A 32 -8.87 -6.09 -1.82
N VAL A 33 -8.06 -6.93 -1.21
CA VAL A 33 -6.61 -6.93 -1.35
C VAL A 33 -6.18 -8.24 -1.98
N GLY A 34 -5.47 -8.19 -3.10
CA GLY A 34 -4.94 -9.37 -3.78
C GLY A 34 -3.46 -9.20 -4.10
N HIS A 35 -2.76 -10.32 -4.27
CA HIS A 35 -1.39 -10.34 -4.77
C HIS A 35 -1.36 -10.87 -6.19
N GLU A 36 -0.77 -10.10 -7.08
CA GLU A 36 -0.40 -10.51 -8.43
C GLU A 36 1.07 -10.93 -8.43
N SER A 37 1.35 -12.12 -8.96
CA SER A 37 2.72 -12.63 -9.07
C SER A 37 3.59 -11.75 -9.96
N ALA A 38 4.91 -11.78 -9.75
CA ALA A 38 5.89 -11.02 -10.54
C ALA A 38 5.79 -11.21 -12.06
N SER A 39 5.25 -12.35 -12.53
CA SER A 39 5.02 -12.66 -13.94
C SER A 39 3.76 -12.03 -14.53
N GLY A 40 2.90 -11.39 -13.73
CA GLY A 40 1.64 -10.77 -14.17
C GLY A 40 0.55 -11.75 -14.61
N ASN A 41 0.76 -13.06 -14.45
CA ASN A 41 -0.13 -14.10 -15.01
C ASN A 41 -0.88 -14.91 -13.95
N SER A 42 -0.71 -14.58 -12.67
CA SER A 42 -1.34 -15.32 -11.59
C SER A 42 -1.69 -14.40 -10.43
N TRP A 43 -2.88 -14.64 -9.88
CA TRP A 43 -3.38 -13.98 -8.69
C TRP A 43 -3.41 -14.98 -7.55
N GLY A 44 -2.90 -14.56 -6.40
CA GLY A 44 -3.01 -15.29 -5.14
C GLY A 44 -4.38 -15.12 -4.49
N ASN A 45 -4.44 -15.42 -3.20
CA ASN A 45 -5.65 -15.25 -2.42
C ASN A 45 -6.02 -13.77 -2.26
N PHE A 46 -7.32 -13.52 -2.22
CA PHE A 46 -7.90 -12.21 -1.94
C PHE A 46 -8.34 -12.12 -0.48
N SER A 47 -8.01 -11.01 0.16
CA SER A 47 -8.52 -10.64 1.49
C SER A 47 -9.63 -9.59 1.34
N GLY A 48 -10.70 -9.71 2.11
CA GLY A 48 -11.85 -8.79 2.10
C GLY A 48 -13.19 -9.51 1.88
N PRO A 49 -14.28 -8.75 1.62
CA PRO A 49 -14.31 -7.30 1.45
C PRO A 49 -14.09 -6.52 2.76
N PHE A 50 -13.33 -5.44 2.70
CA PHE A 50 -13.14 -4.45 3.76
C PHE A 50 -14.12 -3.30 3.57
N ALA A 51 -14.70 -2.82 4.67
CA ALA A 51 -15.66 -1.72 4.64
C ALA A 51 -15.00 -0.34 4.37
N ASN A 52 -13.75 -0.17 4.81
CA ASN A 52 -13.04 1.11 4.75
C ASN A 52 -11.74 0.99 3.94
N GLY A 53 -11.38 2.07 3.24
CA GLY A 53 -10.14 2.16 2.48
C GLY A 53 -8.90 2.07 3.38
N VAL A 54 -8.95 2.62 4.60
CA VAL A 54 -7.86 2.53 5.60
C VAL A 54 -7.52 1.08 5.91
N ASP A 55 -8.52 0.24 6.16
CA ASP A 55 -8.33 -1.16 6.55
C ASP A 55 -7.74 -1.97 5.40
N ALA A 56 -8.23 -1.74 4.18
CA ALA A 56 -7.72 -2.37 2.98
C ALA A 56 -6.26 -1.97 2.68
N ILE A 57 -5.94 -0.67 2.78
CA ILE A 57 -4.58 -0.15 2.58
C ILE A 57 -3.63 -0.72 3.64
N THR A 58 -4.05 -0.72 4.91
CA THR A 58 -3.24 -1.28 6.01
C THR A 58 -2.98 -2.76 5.80
N THR A 59 -4.00 -3.52 5.36
CA THR A 59 -3.86 -4.93 5.03
C THR A 59 -2.90 -5.16 3.87
N ALA A 60 -2.95 -4.34 2.82
CA ALA A 60 -2.03 -4.44 1.69
C ALA A 60 -0.57 -4.23 2.09
N PHE A 61 -0.29 -3.22 2.92
CA PHE A 61 1.07 -2.99 3.43
C PHE A 61 1.52 -4.08 4.41
N ALA A 62 0.62 -4.59 5.26
CA ALA A 62 0.92 -5.71 6.14
C ALA A 62 1.26 -6.97 5.33
N LEU A 63 0.46 -7.31 4.31
CA LEU A 63 0.70 -8.44 3.43
C LEU A 63 2.07 -8.33 2.73
N ASN A 64 2.38 -7.16 2.17
CA ASN A 64 3.68 -6.92 1.54
C ASN A 64 4.83 -7.12 2.55
N ARG A 65 4.71 -6.57 3.77
CA ARG A 65 5.74 -6.67 4.81
C ARG A 65 5.93 -8.10 5.31
N ASP A 66 4.84 -8.76 5.68
CA ASP A 66 4.85 -10.00 6.46
C ASP A 66 5.03 -11.23 5.58
N GLU A 67 4.39 -11.28 4.41
CA GLU A 67 4.46 -12.43 3.49
C GLU A 67 5.53 -12.26 2.40
N TYR A 68 5.70 -11.04 1.90
CA TYR A 68 6.58 -10.77 0.74
C TYR A 68 7.86 -10.00 1.10
N ASN A 69 8.15 -9.83 2.39
CA ASN A 69 9.34 -9.16 2.93
C ASN A 69 9.57 -7.72 2.37
N GLY A 70 8.48 -7.04 2.01
CA GLY A 70 8.50 -5.72 1.37
C GLY A 70 9.12 -5.73 -0.03
N GLY A 71 9.00 -6.84 -0.76
CA GLY A 71 9.50 -7.01 -2.13
C GLY A 71 8.45 -6.81 -3.23
N CYS A 72 7.19 -6.54 -2.86
CA CYS A 72 6.13 -6.21 -3.80
C CYS A 72 5.94 -4.70 -3.93
N ASP A 73 5.49 -4.27 -5.11
CA ASP A 73 4.88 -2.96 -5.27
C ASP A 73 3.47 -2.97 -4.67
N VAL A 74 3.01 -1.84 -4.13
CA VAL A 74 1.66 -1.72 -3.57
C VAL A 74 0.87 -0.72 -4.42
N GLN A 75 -0.18 -1.19 -5.08
CA GLN A 75 -1.09 -0.37 -5.86
C GLN A 75 -2.42 -0.22 -5.13
N ILE A 76 -2.88 1.01 -5.00
CA ILE A 76 -4.10 1.34 -4.26
C ILE A 76 -5.10 1.99 -5.21
N CYS A 77 -6.33 1.48 -5.27
CA CYS A 77 -7.37 2.09 -6.10
C CYS A 77 -7.72 3.51 -5.59
N PRO A 78 -8.10 4.43 -6.50
CA PRO A 78 -8.46 5.80 -6.13
C PRO A 78 -9.59 5.88 -5.09
N ASP A 79 -10.58 4.98 -5.16
CA ASP A 79 -11.69 4.94 -4.21
C ASP A 79 -11.24 4.64 -2.78
N ALA A 80 -10.26 3.76 -2.59
CA ALA A 80 -9.72 3.46 -1.26
C ALA A 80 -8.94 4.65 -0.69
N LEU A 81 -8.22 5.39 -1.54
CA LEU A 81 -7.55 6.64 -1.15
C LEU A 81 -8.57 7.73 -0.78
N ALA A 82 -9.61 7.91 -1.60
CA ALA A 82 -10.66 8.88 -1.36
C ALA A 82 -11.44 8.59 -0.08
N ASP A 83 -11.74 7.31 0.20
CA ASP A 83 -12.40 6.90 1.44
C ASP A 83 -11.51 7.15 2.66
N ARG A 84 -10.23 6.79 2.59
CA ARG A 84 -9.24 7.09 3.65
C ARG A 84 -9.20 8.58 3.96
N ASP A 85 -9.10 9.41 2.93
CA ASP A 85 -8.98 10.85 3.10
C ASP A 85 -10.29 11.45 3.62
N GLY A 86 -11.44 10.93 3.18
CA GLY A 86 -12.76 11.30 3.72
C GLY A 86 -12.93 10.96 5.20
N VAL A 87 -12.40 9.83 5.66
CA VAL A 87 -12.36 9.47 7.09
C VAL A 87 -11.49 10.46 7.88
N THR A 88 -10.30 10.81 7.36
CA THR A 88 -9.42 11.77 8.03
C THR A 88 -9.97 13.20 8.06
N ALA A 89 -10.70 13.61 7.02
CA ALA A 89 -11.35 14.92 6.97
C ALA A 89 -12.46 15.03 8.03
N ARG A 90 -13.26 13.97 8.20
CA ARG A 90 -14.33 13.95 9.20
C ARG A 90 -13.82 14.03 10.64
N LEU A 91 -12.69 13.39 10.94
CA LEU A 91 -12.06 13.47 12.26
C LEU A 91 -11.52 14.88 12.57
N ARG A 92 -11.11 15.65 11.55
CA ARG A 92 -10.62 17.03 11.75
C ARG A 92 -11.73 18.06 11.91
N SER A 93 -12.97 17.73 11.53
CA SER A 93 -14.11 18.63 11.67
C SER A 93 -14.77 18.59 13.06
N ASP A 94 -14.40 17.63 13.91
CA ASP A 94 -14.98 17.48 15.26
C ASP A 94 -14.22 18.29 16.35
N GLU A 95 -13.06 18.85 16.01
CA GLU A 95 -12.16 19.57 16.94
C GLU A 95 -12.38 21.10 16.93
N GLY A 96 -13.56 21.57 16.55
CA GLY A 96 -13.77 22.96 16.11
C GLY A 96 -15.01 23.69 16.61
N GLU A 97 -15.67 23.26 17.68
CA GLU A 97 -16.75 24.04 18.29
C GLU A 97 -16.74 23.94 19.82
N PHE A 98 -16.09 24.91 20.46
CA PHE A 98 -16.31 25.35 21.84
C PHE A 98 -16.30 26.88 21.88
#